data_AF-A0A2E3JAH3-F1
#
_entry.id   AF-A0A2E3JAH3-F1
#
_cell.length_a   1.000
_cell.length_b   1.000
_cell.length_c   1.000
_cell.angle_alpha   90.00
_cell.angle_beta   90.00
_cell.angle_gamma   90.00
#
_symmetry.space_group_name_H-M   'P 1'
#
loop_
_entity.id
_entity.type
_entity.pdbx_description
1 polymer ?
#
loop_
_entity_poly.entity_id
_entity_poly.type
_entity_poly.pdbx_seq_one_letter_code
_entity_poly.pdbx_strand_id
1 'polypeptide(L)'
;MSDEETTEGVEEIDDPNDEEIPSTVSHGQNVLHPTRENLLEVIENLRNEGFAVCIDVTAVDYLENPKRDLPITVKPERFEVVINLLSHTKRERIRLRVQVPEDEPTLPTLFDMYPGSEALEREVHDLFGIHFEGHPDMTRILMPEDWEGYPLRKDYAVGEIPVQFKEAPGS
;
A
#
# COMPACT_ATOMS: atom_id res chain seq x y z
N MET A 1 -30.57 32.31 -13.83
CA MET A 1 -29.41 31.96 -13.00
C MET A 1 -29.11 30.52 -13.34
N SER A 2 -28.29 30.38 -14.37
CA SER A 2 -27.81 29.12 -14.92
C SER A 2 -26.39 28.99 -14.38
N ASP A 3 -26.18 28.05 -13.47
CA ASP A 3 -24.85 27.76 -12.92
C ASP A 3 -24.10 26.87 -13.92
N GLU A 4 -22.96 27.40 -14.34
CA GLU A 4 -22.03 26.90 -15.34
C GLU A 4 -20.97 26.02 -14.67
N GLU A 5 -20.49 25.03 -15.42
CA GLU A 5 -19.52 23.99 -15.06
C GLU A 5 -18.25 24.47 -14.36
N THR A 6 -17.68 23.61 -13.53
CA THR A 6 -16.23 23.57 -13.33
C THR A 6 -15.79 22.11 -13.30
N THR A 7 -15.55 21.57 -14.49
CA THR A 7 -14.77 20.36 -14.73
C THR A 7 -13.29 20.77 -14.70
N GLU A 8 -12.61 20.53 -13.58
CA GLU A 8 -11.16 20.73 -13.50
C GLU A 8 -10.45 19.66 -14.33
N GLY A 9 -9.75 20.13 -15.36
CA GLY A 9 -9.03 19.32 -16.33
C GLY A 9 -7.86 18.58 -15.70
N VAL A 10 -7.69 17.34 -16.13
CA VAL A 10 -6.49 16.52 -15.92
C VAL A 10 -5.44 17.03 -16.90
N GLU A 11 -4.34 17.59 -16.39
CA GLU A 11 -3.17 17.89 -17.24
C GLU A 11 -2.31 16.61 -17.37
N GLU A 12 -2.33 16.03 -18.57
CA GLU A 12 -1.45 14.94 -19.01
C GLU A 12 -0.02 15.46 -19.20
N ILE A 13 0.96 14.75 -18.64
CA ILE A 13 2.40 15.02 -18.86
C ILE A 13 2.88 14.01 -19.90
N ASP A 14 3.17 14.48 -21.11
CA ASP A 14 3.44 13.66 -22.31
C ASP A 14 4.95 13.39 -22.52
N ASP A 15 5.42 12.17 -22.23
CA ASP A 15 6.72 11.62 -22.70
C ASP A 15 6.47 10.41 -23.65
N PRO A 16 6.92 10.47 -24.92
CA PRO A 16 6.47 9.57 -25.99
C PRO A 16 7.14 8.18 -26.05
N ASN A 17 7.67 7.63 -24.95
CA ASN A 17 8.17 6.24 -24.87
C ASN A 17 7.52 5.39 -23.76
N ASP A 18 6.51 5.92 -23.07
CA ASP A 18 5.99 5.34 -21.82
C ASP A 18 4.67 4.58 -22.08
N GLU A 19 4.58 3.29 -21.72
CA GLU A 19 3.27 2.72 -21.41
C GLU A 19 2.82 3.41 -20.11
N GLU A 20 2.11 4.53 -20.27
CA GLU A 20 1.77 5.44 -19.17
C GLU A 20 1.16 4.67 -17.99
N ILE A 21 1.83 4.74 -16.84
CA ILE A 21 1.39 4.08 -15.61
C ILE A 21 0.02 4.66 -15.24
N PRO A 22 -1.03 3.84 -15.10
CA PRO A 22 -2.35 4.36 -14.77
C PRO A 22 -2.30 5.19 -13.49
N SER A 23 -2.87 6.39 -13.53
CA SER A 23 -2.82 7.32 -12.40
C SER A 23 -4.20 7.85 -12.04
N THR A 24 -4.36 8.25 -10.78
CA THR A 24 -5.52 8.99 -10.28
C THR A 24 -5.07 10.12 -9.36
N VAL A 25 -5.96 11.08 -9.10
CA VAL A 25 -5.73 12.14 -8.12
C VAL A 25 -6.65 11.93 -6.93
N SER A 26 -6.09 11.93 -5.72
CA SER A 26 -6.86 11.80 -4.49
C SER A 26 -6.42 12.85 -3.48
N HIS A 27 -7.34 13.70 -3.04
CA HIS A 27 -7.09 14.76 -2.06
C HIS A 27 -5.86 15.65 -2.38
N GLY A 28 -5.65 15.95 -3.67
CA GLY A 28 -4.52 16.77 -4.13
C GLY A 28 -3.16 16.05 -4.15
N GLN A 29 -3.16 14.71 -4.10
CA GLN A 29 -1.97 13.87 -4.27
C GLN A 29 -2.14 12.98 -5.49
N ASN A 30 -1.06 12.83 -6.27
CA ASN A 30 -0.99 11.88 -7.38
C ASN A 30 -0.84 10.46 -6.83
N VAL A 31 -1.62 9.56 -7.41
CA VAL A 31 -1.66 8.14 -7.06
C VAL A 31 -1.36 7.34 -8.33
N LEU A 32 -0.23 6.65 -8.35
CA LEU A 32 0.12 5.74 -9.44
C LEU A 32 -0.37 4.33 -9.12
N HIS A 33 -0.76 3.58 -10.14
CA HIS A 33 -1.23 2.21 -10.04
C HIS A 33 -0.36 1.28 -10.87
N PRO A 34 0.92 1.07 -10.48
CA PRO A 34 1.78 0.12 -11.17
C PRO A 34 1.28 -1.31 -10.97
N THR A 35 1.70 -2.21 -11.86
CA THR A 35 1.55 -3.64 -11.66
C THR A 35 2.69 -4.17 -10.79
N ARG A 36 2.60 -5.44 -10.36
CA ARG A 36 3.68 -6.05 -9.55
C ARG A 36 4.97 -6.18 -10.35
N GLU A 37 4.84 -6.36 -11.66
CA GLU A 37 5.94 -6.62 -12.60
C GLU A 37 6.75 -5.34 -12.90
N ASN A 38 6.07 -4.19 -13.04
CA ASN A 38 6.75 -2.91 -13.33
C ASN A 38 7.06 -2.09 -12.06
N LEU A 39 6.64 -2.53 -10.86
CA LEU A 39 6.81 -1.78 -9.62
C LEU A 39 8.24 -1.30 -9.39
N LEU A 40 9.25 -2.17 -9.55
CA LEU A 40 10.64 -1.81 -9.31
C LEU A 40 11.14 -0.72 -10.25
N GLU A 41 10.77 -0.80 -11.52
CA GLU A 41 11.11 0.20 -12.54
C GLU A 41 10.49 1.56 -12.21
N VAL A 42 9.20 1.58 -11.83
CA VAL A 42 8.51 2.81 -11.41
C VAL A 42 9.18 3.42 -10.19
N ILE A 43 9.53 2.60 -9.20
CA ILE A 43 10.20 3.08 -7.98
C ILE A 43 11.59 3.63 -8.28
N GLU A 44 12.35 2.98 -9.16
CA GLU A 44 13.67 3.45 -9.59
C GLU A 44 13.58 4.80 -10.31
N ASN A 45 12.61 4.95 -11.23
CA ASN A 45 12.36 6.20 -11.93
C ASN A 45 11.98 7.34 -10.96
N LEU A 46 11.05 7.10 -10.03
CA LEU A 46 10.68 8.08 -9.00
C LEU A 46 11.87 8.45 -8.09
N ARG A 47 12.70 7.46 -7.74
CA ARG A 47 13.92 7.71 -6.96
C ARG A 47 14.87 8.63 -7.70
N ASN A 48 15.09 8.40 -9.00
CA ASN A 48 15.93 9.22 -9.88
C ASN A 48 15.36 10.65 -10.04
N GLU A 49 14.04 10.80 -10.02
CA GLU A 49 13.35 12.09 -10.01
C GLU A 49 13.42 12.85 -8.67
N GLY A 50 13.97 12.24 -7.63
CA GLY A 50 14.20 12.87 -6.34
C GLY A 50 13.17 12.56 -5.25
N PHE A 51 12.36 11.51 -5.42
CA PHE A 51 11.56 10.93 -4.32
C PHE A 51 12.46 10.08 -3.42
N ALA A 52 13.32 10.73 -2.64
CA ALA A 52 14.40 10.05 -1.92
C ALA A 52 13.97 9.28 -0.66
N VAL A 53 12.72 9.45 -0.19
CA VAL A 53 12.26 8.89 1.08
C VAL A 53 11.02 8.05 0.90
N CYS A 54 11.09 6.78 1.29
CA CYS A 54 9.92 5.94 1.54
C CYS A 54 9.39 6.23 2.95
N ILE A 55 8.16 6.74 3.03
CA ILE A 55 7.52 7.15 4.28
C ILE A 55 6.78 5.98 4.91
N ASP A 56 6.12 5.17 4.09
CA ASP A 56 5.22 4.13 4.55
C ASP A 56 5.03 3.07 3.47
N VAL A 57 4.90 1.81 3.90
CA VAL A 57 4.49 0.65 3.10
C VAL A 57 3.44 -0.06 3.93
N THR A 58 2.20 -0.03 3.46
CA THR A 58 1.06 -0.61 4.18
C THR A 58 0.19 -1.41 3.23
N ALA A 59 -0.75 -2.17 3.74
CA ALA A 59 -1.69 -2.93 2.93
C ALA A 59 -3.14 -2.75 3.39
N VAL A 60 -4.06 -2.97 2.46
CA VAL A 60 -5.50 -2.91 2.69
C VAL A 60 -6.13 -4.20 2.17
N ASP A 61 -6.91 -4.87 3.03
CA ASP A 61 -7.72 -6.02 2.65
C ASP A 61 -9.15 -5.58 2.30
N TYR A 62 -9.52 -5.80 1.04
CA TYR A 62 -10.79 -5.38 0.47
C TYR A 62 -11.80 -6.54 0.33
N LEU A 63 -11.58 -7.67 1.00
CA LEU A 63 -12.48 -8.85 0.97
C LEU A 63 -13.96 -8.48 1.18
N GLU A 64 -14.28 -7.63 2.17
CA GLU A 64 -15.67 -7.26 2.49
C GLU A 64 -16.18 -6.04 1.70
N ASN A 65 -15.29 -5.23 1.13
CA ASN A 65 -15.65 -3.99 0.44
C ASN A 65 -14.85 -3.81 -0.87
N PRO A 66 -15.20 -4.52 -1.95
CA PRO A 66 -14.42 -4.48 -3.19
C PRO A 66 -14.54 -3.16 -3.97
N LYS A 67 -15.43 -2.25 -3.57
CA LYS A 67 -15.64 -0.96 -4.26
C LYS A 67 -14.60 0.05 -3.83
N ARG A 68 -13.79 0.49 -4.78
CA ARG A 68 -12.78 1.54 -4.59
C ARG A 68 -12.53 2.27 -5.91
N ASP A 69 -11.95 3.45 -5.81
CA ASP A 69 -11.55 4.25 -6.96
C ASP A 69 -10.26 3.68 -7.55
N LEU A 70 -10.37 3.13 -8.76
CA LEU A 70 -9.27 2.57 -9.55
C LEU A 70 -9.47 2.94 -11.01
N PRO A 71 -8.39 3.18 -11.77
CA PRO A 71 -8.45 3.30 -13.22
C PRO A 71 -9.12 2.08 -13.85
N ILE A 72 -9.84 2.28 -14.96
CA ILE A 72 -10.54 1.20 -15.67
C ILE A 72 -9.61 0.08 -16.16
N THR A 73 -8.33 0.39 -16.34
CA THR A 73 -7.27 -0.53 -16.77
C THR A 73 -6.72 -1.40 -15.63
N VAL A 74 -6.99 -1.04 -14.37
CA VAL A 74 -6.45 -1.71 -13.19
C VAL A 74 -7.47 -2.71 -12.65
N LYS A 75 -7.10 -4.00 -12.66
CA LYS A 75 -7.95 -5.06 -12.13
C LYS A 75 -7.95 -5.01 -10.59
N PRO A 76 -9.12 -4.94 -9.92
CA PRO A 76 -9.16 -4.97 -8.47
C PRO A 76 -8.82 -6.36 -7.93
N GLU A 77 -7.87 -6.42 -7.00
CA GLU A 77 -7.53 -7.62 -6.22
C GLU A 77 -7.93 -7.51 -4.74
N ARG A 78 -7.82 -8.61 -3.99
CA ARG A 78 -8.16 -8.64 -2.56
C ARG A 78 -7.25 -7.70 -1.77
N PHE A 79 -5.94 -7.81 -1.95
CA PHE A 79 -4.97 -6.99 -1.26
C PHE A 79 -4.54 -5.83 -2.14
N GLU A 80 -4.36 -4.68 -1.51
CA GLU A 80 -3.75 -3.52 -2.13
C GLU A 80 -2.60 -3.07 -1.25
N VAL A 81 -1.38 -3.02 -1.81
CA VAL A 81 -0.21 -2.49 -1.13
C VAL A 81 -0.07 -1.01 -1.49
N VAL A 82 0.00 -0.17 -0.47
CA VAL A 82 0.12 1.28 -0.60
C VAL A 82 1.53 1.69 -0.18
N ILE A 83 2.24 2.34 -1.10
CA ILE A 83 3.59 2.86 -0.85
C ILE A 83 3.52 4.39 -0.93
N ASN A 84 4.00 5.08 0.10
CA ASN A 84 4.05 6.54 0.11
C ASN A 84 5.50 7.01 0.00
N LEU A 85 5.80 7.79 -1.04
CA LEU A 85 7.12 8.38 -1.24
C LEU A 85 7.06 9.90 -1.07
N LEU A 86 8.18 10.48 -0.63
CA LEU A 86 8.35 11.91 -0.38
C LEU A 86 9.59 12.43 -1.09
N SER A 87 9.41 13.55 -1.81
CA SER A 87 10.50 14.38 -2.31
C SER A 87 10.64 15.64 -1.45
N HIS A 88 11.76 15.77 -0.75
CA HIS A 88 12.04 16.99 0.03
C HIS A 88 12.37 18.20 -0.85
N THR A 89 13.00 17.97 -2.01
CA THR A 89 13.41 19.01 -2.95
C THR A 89 12.21 19.62 -3.66
N LYS A 90 11.28 18.77 -4.11
CA LYS A 90 10.02 19.21 -4.75
C LYS A 90 8.93 19.59 -3.73
N ARG A 91 9.05 19.14 -2.47
CA ARG A 91 8.00 19.22 -1.43
C ARG A 91 6.71 18.50 -1.81
N GLU A 92 6.86 17.42 -2.57
CA GLU A 92 5.76 16.64 -3.14
C GLU A 92 5.72 15.25 -2.53
N ARG A 93 4.51 14.70 -2.45
CA ARG A 93 4.26 13.32 -2.06
C ARG A 93 3.59 12.62 -3.23
N ILE A 94 3.99 11.38 -3.45
CA ILE A 94 3.34 10.50 -4.40
C ILE A 94 2.97 9.20 -3.69
N ARG A 95 1.82 8.66 -4.06
CA ARG A 95 1.34 7.38 -3.55
C ARG A 95 1.35 6.36 -4.69
N LEU A 96 1.76 5.15 -4.41
CA LEU A 96 1.60 4.01 -5.31
C LEU A 96 0.61 3.04 -4.68
N ARG A 97 -0.33 2.52 -5.46
CA ARG A 97 -1.31 1.51 -5.05
C ARG A 97 -1.16 0.31 -5.96
N VAL A 98 -0.65 -0.78 -5.42
CA VAL A 98 -0.38 -2.01 -6.18
C VAL A 98 -1.40 -3.06 -5.83
N GLN A 99 -2.02 -3.65 -6.84
CA GLN A 99 -3.02 -4.70 -6.68
C GLN A 99 -2.31 -6.05 -6.52
N VAL A 100 -2.58 -6.75 -5.42
CA VAL A 100 -1.95 -8.02 -5.07
C VAL A 100 -3.01 -9.10 -4.89
N PRO A 101 -2.95 -10.20 -5.65
CA PRO A 101 -3.96 -11.24 -5.61
C PRO A 101 -3.81 -12.10 -4.33
N GLU A 102 -4.87 -12.84 -3.99
CA GLU A 102 -4.93 -13.64 -2.76
C GLU A 102 -4.21 -14.98 -2.85
N ASP A 103 -4.20 -15.58 -4.04
CA ASP A 103 -3.64 -16.91 -4.30
C ASP A 103 -2.12 -16.94 -4.19
N GLU A 104 -1.46 -15.88 -4.65
CA GLU A 104 -0.02 -15.67 -4.56
C GLU A 104 0.28 -14.23 -4.13
N PRO A 105 0.14 -13.92 -2.82
CA PRO A 105 0.29 -12.56 -2.32
C PRO A 105 1.77 -12.21 -2.18
N THR A 106 2.43 -11.98 -3.30
CA THR A 106 3.85 -11.63 -3.39
C THR A 106 4.06 -10.26 -4.04
N LEU A 107 5.12 -9.57 -3.63
CA LEU A 107 5.56 -8.30 -4.20
C LEU A 107 7.09 -8.20 -4.13
N PRO A 108 7.80 -7.54 -5.05
CA PRO A 108 9.23 -7.33 -4.88
C PRO A 108 9.53 -6.37 -3.71
N THR A 109 10.62 -6.62 -2.98
CA THR A 109 11.09 -5.73 -1.90
C THR A 109 11.53 -4.37 -2.43
N LEU A 110 11.33 -3.32 -1.63
CA LEU A 110 11.90 -2.00 -1.89
C LEU A 110 13.23 -1.79 -1.15
N PHE A 111 13.66 -2.75 -0.33
CA PHE A 111 14.79 -2.62 0.60
C PHE A 111 16.08 -2.13 -0.07
N ASP A 112 16.41 -2.66 -1.25
CA ASP A 112 17.63 -2.29 -1.98
C ASP A 112 17.65 -0.81 -2.39
N MET A 113 16.48 -0.22 -2.64
CA MET A 113 16.33 1.20 -3.03
C MET A 113 16.08 2.12 -1.84
N TYR A 114 15.28 1.63 -0.87
CA TYR A 114 14.93 2.32 0.36
C TYR A 114 15.12 1.37 1.57
N PRO A 115 16.31 1.33 2.17
CA PRO A 115 16.57 0.47 3.33
C PRO A 115 15.65 0.72 4.53
N GLY A 116 15.00 1.89 4.58
CA GLY A 116 13.99 2.21 5.59
C GLY A 116 12.66 1.47 5.43
N SER A 117 12.43 0.75 4.33
CA SER A 117 11.21 -0.05 4.14
C SER A 117 11.23 -1.38 4.90
N GLU A 118 12.38 -1.80 5.45
CA GLU A 118 12.56 -3.11 6.09
C GLU A 118 11.47 -3.45 7.12
N ALA A 119 11.29 -2.59 8.11
CA ALA A 119 10.28 -2.82 9.15
C ALA A 119 8.85 -2.74 8.63
N LEU A 120 8.60 -1.90 7.62
CA LEU A 120 7.27 -1.68 7.04
C LEU A 120 6.83 -2.89 6.19
N GLU A 121 7.73 -3.43 5.38
CA GLU A 121 7.49 -4.67 4.62
C GLU A 121 7.26 -5.86 5.56
N ARG A 122 8.01 -5.94 6.66
CA ARG A 122 7.80 -6.96 7.70
C ARG A 122 6.46 -6.81 8.42
N GLU A 123 6.03 -5.59 8.73
CA GLU A 123 4.71 -5.34 9.31
C GLU A 123 3.59 -5.80 8.38
N VAL A 124 3.67 -5.45 7.08
CA VAL A 124 2.70 -5.89 6.08
C VAL A 124 2.67 -7.42 5.97
N HIS A 125 3.82 -8.06 5.98
CA HIS A 125 3.90 -9.52 5.99
C HIS A 125 3.30 -10.13 7.27
N ASP A 126 3.60 -9.59 8.44
CA ASP A 126 3.12 -10.11 9.71
C ASP A 126 1.59 -9.98 9.87
N LEU A 127 1.03 -8.86 9.40
CA LEU A 127 -0.38 -8.53 9.59
C LEU A 127 -1.29 -8.95 8.45
N PHE A 128 -0.78 -8.96 7.21
CA PHE A 128 -1.55 -9.29 5.99
C PHE A 128 -1.00 -10.50 5.25
N GLY A 129 0.17 -11.04 5.57
CA GLY A 129 0.71 -12.23 4.94
C GLY A 129 1.11 -12.05 3.49
N ILE A 130 1.50 -10.82 3.11
CA ILE A 130 2.07 -10.52 1.79
C ILE A 130 3.57 -10.72 1.88
N HIS A 131 4.14 -11.54 0.99
CA HIS A 131 5.56 -11.87 0.99
C HIS A 131 6.35 -10.91 0.09
N PHE A 132 7.44 -10.37 0.60
CA PHE A 132 8.32 -9.48 -0.16
C PHE A 132 9.56 -10.24 -0.68
N GLU A 133 9.64 -10.42 -2.00
CA GLU A 133 10.73 -11.16 -2.64
C GLU A 133 12.04 -10.35 -2.59
N GLY A 134 13.13 -10.99 -2.17
CA GLY A 134 14.44 -10.37 -2.04
C GLY A 134 14.70 -9.65 -0.71
N HIS A 135 13.71 -9.60 0.19
CA HIS A 135 13.86 -8.96 1.49
C HIS A 135 14.85 -9.72 2.40
N PRO A 136 15.76 -9.05 3.13
CA PRO A 136 16.83 -9.70 3.88
C PRO A 136 16.36 -10.54 5.08
N ASP A 137 15.25 -10.16 5.72
CA ASP A 137 14.69 -10.86 6.89
C ASP A 137 13.17 -10.76 6.93
N MET A 138 12.46 -11.80 6.48
CA MET A 138 10.99 -11.86 6.49
C MET A 138 10.43 -12.56 7.74
N THR A 139 10.96 -12.23 8.91
CA THR A 139 10.39 -12.66 10.20
C THR A 139 9.29 -11.72 10.68
N ARG A 140 8.35 -12.26 11.47
CA ARG A 140 7.32 -11.48 12.16
C ARG A 140 7.97 -10.43 13.06
N ILE A 141 7.34 -9.27 13.22
CA ILE A 141 7.88 -8.13 13.97
C ILE A 141 6.94 -7.64 15.08
N LEU A 142 5.62 -7.78 14.89
CA LEU A 142 4.59 -7.36 15.85
C LEU A 142 3.98 -8.55 16.60
N MET A 143 3.70 -9.64 15.88
CA MET A 143 3.13 -10.83 16.48
C MET A 143 4.21 -11.77 17.03
N PRO A 144 3.88 -12.57 18.07
CA PRO A 144 4.75 -13.66 18.52
C PRO A 144 5.15 -14.58 17.36
N GLU A 145 6.35 -15.16 17.43
CA GLU A 145 6.90 -16.05 16.39
C GLU A 145 6.02 -17.28 16.15
N ASP A 146 5.31 -17.75 17.18
CA ASP A 146 4.41 -18.90 17.14
C ASP A 146 2.96 -18.53 16.74
N TRP A 147 2.70 -17.27 16.36
CA TRP A 147 1.36 -16.84 15.98
C TRP A 147 0.92 -17.44 14.63
N GLU A 148 -0.28 -18.02 14.63
CA GLU A 148 -0.91 -18.55 13.43
C GLU A 148 -1.93 -17.55 12.85
N GLY A 149 -1.77 -17.24 11.55
CA GLY A 149 -2.64 -16.34 10.80
C GLY A 149 -2.15 -14.89 10.71
N TYR A 150 -3.06 -14.02 10.26
CA TYR A 150 -2.78 -12.63 9.85
C TYR A 150 -3.89 -11.70 10.37
N PRO A 151 -3.68 -11.03 11.51
CA PRO A 151 -4.75 -10.37 12.26
C PRO A 151 -5.53 -9.27 11.54
N LEU A 152 -4.93 -8.58 10.56
CA LEU A 152 -5.60 -7.49 9.84
C LEU A 152 -6.38 -7.94 8.60
N ARG A 153 -6.33 -9.24 8.27
CA ARG A 153 -7.19 -9.81 7.23
C ARG A 153 -8.64 -9.89 7.72
N LYS A 154 -9.60 -9.63 6.82
CA LYS A 154 -11.03 -9.58 7.17
C LYS A 154 -11.67 -10.95 7.40
N ASP A 155 -11.03 -12.02 6.94
CA ASP A 155 -11.40 -13.40 7.26
C ASP A 155 -10.79 -13.91 8.57
N TYR A 156 -9.93 -13.12 9.22
CA TYR A 156 -9.38 -13.46 10.53
C TYR A 156 -10.42 -13.16 11.62
N ALA A 157 -10.85 -14.20 12.33
CA ALA A 157 -11.78 -14.04 13.44
C ALA A 157 -11.13 -13.20 14.54
N VAL A 158 -11.72 -12.05 14.86
CA VAL A 158 -11.31 -11.24 16.01
C VAL A 158 -11.53 -12.10 17.26
N GLY A 159 -10.45 -12.55 17.89
CA GLY A 159 -10.52 -13.32 19.11
C GLY A 159 -11.20 -12.49 20.19
N GLU A 160 -12.46 -12.80 20.49
CA GLU A 160 -13.16 -12.18 21.61
C GLU A 160 -12.65 -12.77 22.92
N ILE A 161 -11.83 -12.02 23.65
CA ILE A 161 -11.56 -12.33 25.06
C ILE A 161 -12.61 -11.60 25.89
N PRO A 162 -13.55 -12.30 26.55
CA PRO A 162 -14.53 -11.63 27.40
C PRO A 162 -13.79 -10.89 28.52
N VAL A 163 -14.00 -9.57 28.61
CA VAL A 163 -13.45 -8.75 29.69
C VAL A 163 -14.06 -9.20 31.01
N GLN A 164 -13.28 -9.90 31.83
CA GLN A 164 -13.67 -10.21 33.20
C GLN A 164 -13.36 -9.03 34.10
N PHE A 165 -14.38 -8.26 34.47
CA PHE A 165 -14.26 -7.29 35.56
C PHE A 165 -14.15 -8.07 36.87
N LYS A 166 -13.03 -7.90 37.58
CA LYS A 166 -12.95 -8.30 39.00
C LYS A 166 -13.71 -7.24 39.80
N GLU A 167 -14.77 -7.64 40.50
CA GLU A 167 -15.41 -6.76 41.48
C GLU A 167 -14.40 -6.33 42.54
N ALA A 168 -14.47 -5.06 42.95
CA ALA A 168 -13.66 -4.56 44.05
C ALA A 168 -14.10 -5.26 45.35
N PRO A 169 -13.17 -5.75 46.19
CA PRO A 169 -13.53 -6.39 47.45
C PRO A 169 -14.16 -5.35 48.40
N GLY A 170 -15.47 -5.47 48.63
CA GLY A 170 -16.18 -4.80 49.72
C GLY A 170 -17.33 -3.90 49.27
N SER A 171 -18.53 -4.49 49.12
CA SER A 171 -19.81 -3.81 49.36
C SER A 171 -20.26 -4.09 50.80
#